data_AF-A0A935ZVV2-F1
#
_entry.id   AF-A0A935ZVV2-F1
#
_cell.length_a   1.000
_cell.length_b   1.000
_cell.length_c   1.000
_cell.angle_alpha   90.00
_cell.angle_beta   90.00
_cell.angle_gamma   90.00
#
_symmetry.space_group_name_H-M   'P 1'
#
loop_
_entity.id
_entity.type
_entity.pdbx_description
1 polymer ?
#
loop_
_entity_poly.entity_id
_entity_poly.type
_entity_poly.pdbx_seq_one_letter_code
_entity_poly.pdbx_strand_id
1 'polypeptide(L)'
;MRLPCRPILIGVSAWSLGCGEADGVGGSFTTAPTGTSSEGSSSSSSEGGASSSTAVADSSSSAAPAMLVVECGEVPPAAVGATFSFTPSLSGDHGSALWSAEGLPAGLVSAQIGGTIYGTPAEAGSYDVEVTASEDGAIATATCTIAVGPAISIDLDALGKPCLEPGDDPSALVVGGDGSPLSCSVPPGSGNGIIAPGLAVDPVTCMITGTIDAADGDNYGTWAWMTRIEQAGVKTWVPYCATQAEPPMPGYVIDGDHSGQVGNILDPAVGTFVPGEPIAWAGGGAATVRVTGPCGSNSCYHGVLLSIAGSPFDDVSLDPITTLHDVSDAPIGLAHEFSASGPPVAAGFEARAWVQSWYVRYCIAPDAVTCADGTAIDANGQGSLRFATIMRPQ
;
A
#
# COMPACT_ATOMS: atom_id res chain seq x y z
N MET A 1 8.29 -19.04 18.16
CA MET A 1 7.12 -19.74 18.74
C MET A 1 5.99 -18.72 18.86
N ARG A 2 4.78 -19.10 18.45
CA ARG A 2 3.62 -18.27 18.07
C ARG A 2 2.92 -17.56 19.25
N LEU A 3 2.43 -16.33 18.97
CA LEU A 3 1.21 -15.55 19.39
C LEU A 3 0.31 -16.04 20.57
N PRO A 4 -0.58 -15.21 21.20
CA PRO A 4 -1.19 -13.99 20.64
C PRO A 4 -1.40 -12.76 21.57
N CYS A 5 -1.73 -11.65 20.90
CA CYS A 5 -2.28 -10.40 21.41
C CYS A 5 -3.67 -10.58 22.05
N ARG A 6 -4.02 -9.74 23.02
CA ARG A 6 -5.39 -9.59 23.57
C ARG A 6 -5.92 -8.15 23.37
N PRO A 7 -7.24 -7.98 23.18
CA PRO A 7 -7.91 -6.71 22.90
C PRO A 7 -8.02 -5.81 24.14
N ILE A 8 -8.08 -4.50 23.90
CA ILE A 8 -8.28 -3.44 24.90
C ILE A 8 -9.75 -3.43 25.34
N LEU A 9 -9.98 -3.62 26.64
CA LEU A 9 -11.24 -3.33 27.34
C LEU A 9 -11.29 -1.83 27.66
N ILE A 10 -12.43 -1.18 27.45
CA ILE A 10 -12.66 0.20 27.88
C ILE A 10 -12.80 0.24 29.42
N GLY A 11 -11.79 0.78 30.10
CA GLY A 11 -11.76 1.04 31.53
C GLY A 11 -10.60 1.97 31.88
N VAL A 12 -10.92 3.16 32.40
CA VAL A 12 -10.04 4.33 32.53
C VAL A 12 -8.87 4.12 33.52
N SER A 13 -7.62 4.31 33.06
CA SER A 13 -6.54 4.95 33.84
C SER A 13 -5.33 5.26 32.96
N ALA A 14 -4.94 6.53 32.90
CA ALA A 14 -3.80 7.04 32.15
C ALA A 14 -2.47 6.79 32.87
N TRP A 15 -1.50 6.16 32.21
CA TRP A 15 -0.06 6.40 32.40
C TRP A 15 0.65 6.30 31.04
N SER A 16 1.45 7.32 30.73
CA SER A 16 2.25 7.45 29.51
C SER A 16 3.50 6.57 29.51
N LEU A 17 4.02 6.28 28.32
CA LEU A 17 5.42 6.10 27.86
C LEU A 17 5.34 5.19 26.61
N GLY A 18 5.80 5.53 25.40
CA GLY A 18 7.08 6.12 25.01
C GLY A 18 7.92 5.02 24.34
N CYS A 19 8.02 5.00 23.01
CA CYS A 19 8.94 4.18 22.20
C CYS A 19 9.44 5.06 21.05
N GLY A 20 10.70 5.05 20.62
CA GLY A 20 11.90 4.31 21.02
C GLY A 20 13.04 4.64 20.04
N GLU A 21 14.27 4.28 20.39
CA GLU A 21 15.40 4.20 19.46
C GLU A 21 16.39 3.14 19.97
N ALA A 22 16.74 2.19 19.10
CA ALA A 22 17.88 1.31 19.31
C ALA A 22 18.40 0.80 17.96
N ASP A 23 19.65 1.15 17.65
CA ASP A 23 20.55 0.28 16.90
C ASP A 23 21.96 0.40 17.48
N GLY A 24 22.53 -0.74 17.85
CA GLY A 24 23.86 -0.84 18.40
C GLY A 24 24.14 -2.22 18.97
N VAL A 25 24.73 -3.10 18.16
CA VAL A 25 25.40 -4.31 18.66
C VAL A 25 26.79 -4.39 18.04
N GLY A 26 27.79 -4.15 18.89
CA GLY A 26 29.17 -4.54 18.68
C GLY A 26 29.41 -5.93 19.29
N GLY A 27 30.14 -6.78 18.57
CA GLY A 27 30.64 -8.06 19.05
C GLY A 27 32.05 -8.29 18.54
N SER A 28 33.03 -8.14 19.43
CA SER A 28 34.46 -8.36 19.21
C SER A 28 34.83 -9.81 19.51
N PHE A 29 35.69 -10.42 18.69
CA PHE A 29 36.54 -11.55 19.09
C PHE A 29 37.92 -11.46 18.40
N THR A 30 38.97 -11.61 19.21
CA THR A 30 40.40 -11.61 18.87
C THR A 30 40.96 -13.03 18.96
N THR A 31 41.80 -13.46 18.02
CA THR A 31 43.21 -13.93 18.21
C THR A 31 43.74 -14.67 16.97
N ALA A 32 44.98 -14.35 16.62
CA ALA A 32 45.80 -14.94 15.55
C ALA A 32 46.39 -16.32 15.94
N PRO A 33 47.01 -17.09 15.02
CA PRO A 33 48.46 -16.91 14.79
C PRO A 33 49.01 -17.22 13.36
N THR A 34 50.16 -16.58 13.07
CA THR A 34 51.34 -16.89 12.20
C THR A 34 51.35 -17.99 11.13
N GLY A 35 51.96 -17.65 9.97
CA GLY A 35 52.66 -18.56 9.05
C GLY A 35 53.19 -17.87 7.78
N THR A 36 54.51 -17.87 7.58
CA THR A 36 55.29 -17.15 6.56
C THR A 36 55.75 -18.08 5.42
N SER A 37 56.12 -17.47 4.27
CA SER A 37 56.99 -17.97 3.16
C SER A 37 56.39 -19.04 2.23
N SER A 38 56.72 -19.16 0.93
CA SER A 38 57.54 -18.44 -0.06
C SER A 38 57.44 -19.21 -1.39
N GLU A 39 57.60 -18.51 -2.53
CA GLU A 39 58.14 -19.01 -3.82
C GLU A 39 57.38 -20.15 -4.56
N GLY A 40 57.40 -20.28 -5.87
CA GLY A 40 58.16 -19.64 -6.93
C GLY A 40 57.69 -20.19 -8.29
N SER A 41 57.91 -19.39 -9.32
CA SER A 41 57.51 -19.58 -10.71
C SER A 41 58.17 -20.77 -11.41
N SER A 42 57.63 -21.18 -12.56
CA SER A 42 58.44 -21.77 -13.62
C SER A 42 57.80 -21.58 -14.99
N SER A 43 58.47 -20.79 -15.83
CA SER A 43 58.40 -20.91 -17.28
C SER A 43 59.81 -20.68 -17.82
N SER A 44 60.32 -21.67 -18.54
CA SER A 44 61.68 -21.73 -19.09
C SER A 44 61.79 -21.04 -20.46
N SER A 45 62.78 -20.14 -20.56
CA SER A 45 63.87 -19.98 -21.57
C SER A 45 63.55 -20.21 -23.07
N SER A 46 64.13 -19.50 -24.04
CA SER A 46 65.47 -18.87 -24.17
C SER A 46 65.52 -17.97 -25.43
N GLU A 47 66.02 -16.73 -25.32
CA GLU A 47 67.32 -16.20 -25.84
C GLU A 47 67.30 -15.59 -27.26
N GLY A 48 67.98 -14.43 -27.42
CA GLY A 48 68.47 -13.98 -28.73
C GLY A 48 68.62 -12.46 -28.99
N GLY A 49 69.54 -11.81 -28.27
CA GLY A 49 70.39 -10.64 -28.64
C GLY A 49 70.08 -9.63 -29.77
N ALA A 50 70.02 -8.36 -29.35
CA ALA A 50 70.74 -7.15 -29.82
C ALA A 50 70.41 -6.47 -31.18
N SER A 51 69.98 -5.20 -31.12
CA SER A 51 70.80 -4.02 -31.49
C SER A 51 69.99 -2.71 -31.43
N SER A 52 70.65 -1.64 -30.99
CA SER A 52 70.15 -0.26 -30.90
C SER A 52 69.83 0.37 -32.27
N SER A 53 68.78 1.18 -32.35
CA SER A 53 68.83 2.46 -33.05
C SER A 53 67.77 3.42 -32.51
N THR A 54 68.22 4.63 -32.20
CA THR A 54 67.40 5.81 -31.89
C THR A 54 66.64 6.23 -33.14
N ALA A 55 65.32 6.35 -33.05
CA ALA A 55 64.51 7.11 -33.99
C ALA A 55 63.50 7.94 -33.20
N VAL A 56 63.72 9.25 -33.17
CA VAL A 56 62.69 10.23 -32.89
C VAL A 56 61.72 10.21 -34.08
N ALA A 57 60.54 9.66 -33.89
CA ALA A 57 59.43 9.83 -34.81
C ALA A 57 58.54 10.94 -34.25
N ASP A 58 58.76 12.13 -34.78
CA ASP A 58 57.80 13.22 -34.80
C ASP A 58 56.56 12.73 -35.57
N SER A 59 55.60 12.19 -34.81
CA SER A 59 54.29 11.85 -35.34
C SER A 59 53.36 13.02 -35.05
N SER A 60 53.53 14.07 -35.85
CA SER A 60 52.49 15.07 -36.08
C SER A 60 51.30 14.38 -36.77
N SER A 61 50.47 13.69 -35.99
CA SER A 61 49.16 13.21 -36.39
C SER A 61 48.19 14.39 -36.34
N SER A 62 48.05 15.06 -37.47
CA SER A 62 46.90 15.92 -37.73
C SER A 62 45.67 15.03 -37.92
N ALA A 63 45.13 14.51 -36.81
CA ALA A 63 43.84 13.83 -36.81
C ALA A 63 42.76 14.84 -37.20
N ALA A 64 41.87 14.44 -38.12
CA ALA A 64 40.63 15.17 -38.37
C ALA A 64 39.89 15.40 -37.03
N PRO A 65 39.15 16.51 -36.84
CA PRO A 65 38.46 16.74 -35.58
C PRO A 65 37.53 15.55 -35.31
N ALA A 66 37.67 14.96 -34.12
CA ALA A 66 36.72 13.99 -33.61
C ALA A 66 35.32 14.61 -33.71
N MET A 67 34.47 14.08 -34.60
CA MET A 67 33.08 14.50 -34.64
C MET A 67 32.38 13.86 -33.46
N LEU A 68 32.31 14.62 -32.37
CA LEU A 68 31.52 14.28 -31.22
C LEU A 68 30.04 14.50 -31.56
N VAL A 69 29.18 13.54 -31.26
CA VAL A 69 27.74 13.64 -31.50
C VAL A 69 26.99 13.16 -30.27
N VAL A 70 26.15 14.04 -29.71
CA VAL A 70 25.20 13.69 -28.64
C VAL A 70 23.88 13.28 -29.29
N GLU A 71 23.33 12.17 -28.85
CA GLU A 71 21.99 11.72 -29.25
C GLU A 71 21.18 11.41 -27.99
N CYS A 72 19.93 11.89 -27.95
CA CYS A 72 19.06 11.66 -26.81
C CYS A 72 18.42 10.26 -26.84
N GLY A 73 18.33 9.61 -28.00
CA GLY A 73 17.60 8.34 -28.09
C GLY A 73 16.14 8.48 -27.64
N GLU A 74 15.59 7.39 -27.10
CA GLU A 74 14.25 7.38 -26.50
C GLU A 74 14.32 7.82 -25.04
N VAL A 75 13.75 8.98 -24.74
CA VAL A 75 13.64 9.48 -23.37
C VAL A 75 12.47 8.75 -22.70
N PRO A 76 12.69 8.05 -21.57
CA PRO A 76 11.58 7.40 -20.87
C PRO A 76 10.57 8.44 -20.37
N PRO A 77 9.28 8.12 -20.32
CA PRO A 77 8.30 8.98 -19.67
C PRO A 77 8.71 9.27 -18.22
N ALA A 78 8.53 10.51 -17.78
CA ALA A 78 8.73 10.91 -16.39
C ALA A 78 7.38 11.25 -15.76
N ALA A 79 7.29 11.18 -14.43
CA ALA A 79 6.10 11.59 -13.70
C ALA A 79 6.48 12.38 -12.45
N VAL A 80 5.62 13.32 -12.05
CA VAL A 80 5.84 14.11 -10.82
C VAL A 80 6.06 13.18 -9.63
N GLY A 81 7.15 13.41 -8.88
CA GLY A 81 7.49 12.61 -7.71
C GLY A 81 8.15 11.26 -8.01
N ALA A 82 8.14 10.79 -9.27
CA ALA A 82 8.77 9.54 -9.66
C ALA A 82 10.28 9.68 -9.81
N THR A 83 11.02 8.65 -9.41
CA THR A 83 12.46 8.58 -9.65
C THR A 83 12.70 8.46 -11.15
N PHE A 84 13.49 9.38 -11.70
CA PHE A 84 13.83 9.44 -13.10
C PHE A 84 15.33 9.26 -13.30
N SER A 85 15.71 8.53 -14.35
CA SER A 85 17.09 8.39 -14.81
C SER A 85 17.12 8.20 -16.30
N PHE A 86 17.93 8.99 -16.98
CA PHE A 86 18.09 8.97 -18.42
C PHE A 86 19.53 9.36 -18.79
N THR A 87 20.17 8.59 -19.67
CA THR A 87 21.54 8.86 -20.11
C THR A 87 21.55 9.05 -21.64
N PRO A 88 21.81 10.28 -22.13
CA PRO A 88 22.01 10.49 -23.56
C PRO A 88 23.27 9.79 -24.04
N SER A 89 23.27 9.30 -25.27
CA SER A 89 24.43 8.62 -25.86
C SER A 89 25.39 9.61 -26.50
N LEU A 90 26.68 9.29 -26.41
CA LEU A 90 27.77 10.01 -27.05
C LEU A 90 28.43 9.10 -28.07
N SER A 91 28.61 9.58 -29.30
CA SER A 91 29.30 8.85 -30.36
C SER A 91 30.40 9.70 -30.98
N GLY A 92 31.27 9.05 -31.76
CA GLY A 92 32.54 9.60 -32.24
C GLY A 92 33.73 9.06 -31.45
N ASP A 93 34.94 9.44 -31.86
CA ASP A 93 36.16 9.10 -31.12
C ASP A 93 36.27 10.02 -29.90
N HIS A 94 36.05 9.48 -28.71
CA HIS A 94 36.02 10.22 -27.46
C HIS A 94 36.54 9.36 -26.29
N GLY A 95 37.08 10.02 -25.28
CA GLY A 95 37.48 9.46 -23.99
C GLY A 95 36.46 9.84 -22.92
N SER A 96 36.87 10.65 -21.93
CA SER A 96 36.02 11.02 -20.78
C SER A 96 35.44 12.42 -20.94
N ALA A 97 34.32 12.52 -21.67
CA ALA A 97 33.61 13.78 -21.84
C ALA A 97 32.98 14.29 -20.52
N LEU A 98 33.01 15.61 -20.35
CA LEU A 98 32.28 16.34 -19.33
C LEU A 98 30.92 16.75 -19.87
N TRP A 99 29.89 16.55 -19.05
CA TRP A 99 28.50 16.80 -19.43
C TRP A 99 27.89 17.97 -18.64
N SER A 100 27.00 18.70 -19.30
CA SER A 100 26.13 19.68 -18.66
C SER A 100 24.76 19.68 -19.35
N ALA A 101 23.71 20.02 -18.61
CA ALA A 101 22.37 20.17 -19.15
C ALA A 101 21.73 21.47 -18.66
N GLU A 102 21.06 22.18 -19.56
CA GLU A 102 20.28 23.39 -19.28
C GLU A 102 18.80 23.17 -19.61
N GLY A 103 17.90 23.90 -18.93
CA GLY A 103 16.44 23.75 -19.13
C GLY A 103 15.82 22.52 -18.46
N LEU A 104 16.53 21.89 -17.51
CA LEU A 104 16.02 20.73 -16.78
C LEU A 104 14.71 21.05 -16.00
N PRO A 105 13.75 20.10 -15.96
CA PRO A 105 12.63 20.16 -15.03
C PRO A 105 13.12 20.33 -13.58
N ALA A 106 12.38 21.09 -12.77
CA ALA A 106 12.70 21.26 -11.36
C ALA A 106 12.81 19.90 -10.64
N GLY A 107 13.92 19.67 -9.94
CA GLY A 107 14.20 18.42 -9.22
C GLY A 107 15.03 17.39 -10.01
N LEU A 108 15.35 17.66 -11.28
CA LEU A 108 16.34 16.88 -12.05
C LEU A 108 17.71 17.58 -12.07
N VAL A 109 18.77 16.78 -12.14
CA VAL A 109 20.16 17.21 -12.27
C VAL A 109 20.91 16.34 -13.28
N SER A 110 21.95 16.87 -13.91
CA SER A 110 22.84 16.10 -14.79
C SER A 110 24.16 15.77 -14.11
N ALA A 111 24.57 14.50 -14.15
CA ALA A 111 25.90 14.07 -13.73
C ALA A 111 26.97 14.59 -14.71
N GLN A 112 27.98 15.28 -14.18
CA GLN A 112 29.07 15.82 -15.00
C GLN A 112 29.90 14.73 -15.68
N ILE A 113 30.02 13.56 -15.05
CA ILE A 113 30.68 12.38 -15.62
C ILE A 113 29.60 11.38 -16.04
N GLY A 114 29.65 10.95 -17.30
CA GLY A 114 28.70 9.98 -17.86
C GLY A 114 27.37 10.57 -18.34
N GLY A 115 27.05 11.82 -18.02
CA GLY A 115 25.92 12.55 -18.63
C GLY A 115 24.52 12.15 -18.17
N THR A 116 24.41 11.22 -17.21
CA THR A 116 23.11 10.79 -16.70
C THR A 116 22.35 11.96 -16.08
N ILE A 117 21.14 12.20 -16.59
CA ILE A 117 20.15 13.08 -16.00
C ILE A 117 19.31 12.25 -15.03
N TYR A 118 19.24 12.65 -13.77
CA TYR A 118 18.53 11.90 -12.73
C TYR A 118 17.91 12.82 -11.68
N GLY A 119 16.98 12.26 -10.91
CA GLY A 119 16.33 12.96 -9.80
C GLY A 119 14.84 12.65 -9.74
N THR A 120 14.07 13.60 -9.21
CA THR A 120 12.62 13.48 -9.07
C THR A 120 11.98 14.78 -9.54
N PRO A 121 11.27 14.79 -10.68
CA PRO A 121 10.70 16.02 -11.20
C PRO A 121 9.53 16.48 -10.31
N ALA A 122 9.47 17.77 -10.04
CA ALA A 122 8.48 18.37 -9.14
C ALA A 122 7.22 18.87 -9.85
N GLU A 123 7.30 19.16 -11.15
CA GLU A 123 6.22 19.80 -11.91
C GLU A 123 6.02 19.14 -13.27
N ALA A 124 4.76 18.83 -13.59
CA ALA A 124 4.38 18.27 -14.88
C ALA A 124 4.56 19.31 -16.00
N GLY A 125 4.98 18.87 -17.18
CA GLY A 125 5.26 19.73 -18.32
C GLY A 125 6.13 19.07 -19.38
N SER A 126 6.32 19.75 -20.49
CA SER A 126 7.27 19.35 -21.54
C SER A 126 8.45 20.31 -21.50
N TYR A 127 9.65 19.75 -21.40
CA TYR A 127 10.89 20.51 -21.21
C TYR A 127 11.88 20.16 -22.32
N ASP A 128 12.32 21.15 -23.08
CA ASP A 128 13.38 21.00 -24.05
C ASP A 128 14.72 21.28 -23.35
N VAL A 129 15.45 20.20 -23.07
CA VAL A 129 16.71 20.22 -22.31
C VAL A 129 17.89 20.26 -23.28
N GLU A 130 18.72 21.28 -23.18
CA GLU A 130 19.96 21.37 -23.95
C GLU A 130 21.07 20.60 -23.23
N VAL A 131 21.47 19.47 -23.81
CA VAL A 131 22.56 18.63 -23.30
C VAL A 131 23.83 18.94 -24.08
N THR A 132 24.90 19.22 -23.35
CA THR A 132 26.24 19.48 -23.89
C THR A 132 27.22 18.44 -23.39
N ALA A 133 27.98 17.85 -24.30
CA ALA A 133 29.16 17.05 -24.00
C ALA A 133 30.41 17.77 -24.50
N SER A 134 31.44 17.87 -23.67
CA SER A 134 32.71 18.52 -23.98
C SER A 134 33.88 17.61 -23.66
N GLU A 135 34.82 17.48 -24.59
CA GLU A 135 36.08 16.76 -24.38
C GLU A 135 37.21 17.42 -25.14
N ASP A 136 38.32 17.74 -24.47
CA ASP A 136 39.56 18.29 -25.08
C ASP A 136 39.32 19.42 -26.12
N GLY A 137 38.30 20.25 -25.88
CA GLY A 137 37.91 21.37 -26.74
C GLY A 137 36.91 21.04 -27.85
N ALA A 138 36.58 19.77 -28.08
CA ALA A 138 35.43 19.36 -28.88
C ALA A 138 34.14 19.51 -28.05
N ILE A 139 33.09 20.03 -28.69
CA ILE A 139 31.78 20.27 -28.07
C ILE A 139 30.71 19.68 -28.98
N ALA A 140 29.80 18.92 -28.39
CA ALA A 140 28.59 18.43 -29.04
C ALA A 140 27.37 18.79 -28.20
N THR A 141 26.30 19.23 -28.87
CA THR A 141 25.06 19.67 -28.24
C THR A 141 23.87 18.97 -28.87
N ALA A 142 22.90 18.59 -28.05
CA ALA A 142 21.61 18.08 -28.52
C ALA A 142 20.48 18.59 -27.62
N THR A 143 19.28 18.72 -28.19
CA THR A 143 18.08 19.04 -27.43
C THR A 143 17.30 17.76 -27.16
N CYS A 144 17.15 17.40 -25.89
CA CYS A 144 16.36 16.25 -25.44
C CYS A 144 15.03 16.75 -24.86
N THR A 145 13.91 16.27 -25.38
CA THR A 145 12.60 16.59 -24.81
C THR A 145 12.26 15.63 -23.68
N ILE A 146 12.11 16.14 -22.45
CA ILE A 146 11.62 15.39 -21.29
C ILE A 146 10.17 15.75 -21.05
N ALA A 147 9.28 14.77 -21.20
CA ALA A 147 7.86 14.90 -20.87
C ALA A 147 7.61 14.38 -19.46
N VAL A 148 7.21 15.28 -18.56
CA VAL A 148 6.80 14.96 -17.19
C VAL A 148 5.28 14.94 -17.10
N GLY A 149 4.71 13.76 -16.93
CA GLY A 149 3.29 13.54 -16.68
C GLY A 149 2.89 13.76 -15.21
N PRO A 150 1.59 13.66 -14.89
CA PRO A 150 1.12 13.73 -13.52
C PRO A 150 1.64 12.55 -12.69
N ALA A 151 1.73 12.74 -11.37
CA ALA A 151 2.02 11.67 -10.43
C ALA A 151 1.02 10.52 -10.57
N ILE A 152 1.44 9.30 -10.25
CA ILE A 152 0.53 8.15 -10.21
C ILE A 152 -0.57 8.38 -9.17
N SER A 153 -1.83 8.17 -9.56
CA SER A 153 -2.98 8.16 -8.66
C SER A 153 -3.97 7.07 -9.07
N ILE A 154 -5.01 6.89 -8.24
CA ILE A 154 -6.06 5.89 -8.44
C ILE A 154 -7.37 6.61 -8.67
N ASP A 155 -8.01 6.31 -9.78
CA ASP A 155 -9.38 6.74 -10.04
C ASP A 155 -10.37 5.79 -9.35
N LEU A 156 -10.81 6.18 -8.16
CA LEU A 156 -11.79 5.41 -7.38
C LEU A 156 -13.22 5.54 -7.90
N ASP A 157 -13.50 6.49 -8.79
CA ASP A 157 -14.80 6.65 -9.43
C ASP A 157 -14.91 5.67 -10.61
N ALA A 158 -13.82 5.45 -11.35
CA ALA A 158 -13.73 4.44 -12.41
C ALA A 158 -13.93 3.00 -11.90
N LEU A 159 -13.69 2.74 -10.62
CA LEU A 159 -13.92 1.43 -10.01
C LEU A 159 -15.40 1.02 -10.06
N GLY A 160 -16.34 1.97 -9.95
CA GLY A 160 -17.78 1.69 -10.01
C GLY A 160 -18.34 0.82 -8.88
N LYS A 161 -17.50 0.43 -7.90
CA LYS A 161 -17.83 -0.39 -6.74
C LYS A 161 -16.99 0.02 -5.52
N PRO A 162 -17.27 -0.51 -4.31
CA PRO A 162 -16.59 -0.07 -3.10
C PRO A 162 -15.08 -0.36 -3.08
N CYS A 163 -14.66 -1.49 -3.64
CA CYS A 163 -13.30 -2.06 -3.53
C CYS A 163 -13.01 -3.05 -4.66
N LEU A 164 -11.72 -3.36 -4.86
CA LEU A 164 -11.27 -4.45 -5.74
C LEU A 164 -11.43 -5.81 -5.06
N GLU A 165 -11.98 -6.77 -5.80
CA GLU A 165 -12.31 -8.13 -5.37
C GLU A 165 -11.36 -9.15 -6.04
N PRO A 166 -11.35 -10.43 -5.59
CA PRO A 166 -10.54 -11.45 -6.21
C PRO A 166 -10.85 -11.60 -7.71
N GLY A 167 -9.82 -11.41 -8.54
CA GLY A 167 -9.92 -11.48 -10.00
C GLY A 167 -9.94 -10.12 -10.70
N ASP A 168 -10.14 -9.01 -9.98
CA ASP A 168 -10.03 -7.69 -10.59
C ASP A 168 -8.57 -7.28 -10.82
N ASP A 169 -8.34 -6.57 -11.93
CA ASP A 169 -7.04 -5.99 -12.28
C ASP A 169 -6.99 -4.51 -11.88
N PRO A 170 -6.09 -4.10 -10.96
CA PRO A 170 -5.96 -2.71 -10.52
C PRO A 170 -5.40 -1.77 -11.58
N SER A 171 -4.73 -2.30 -12.62
CA SER A 171 -4.06 -1.45 -13.63
C SER A 171 -5.03 -0.55 -14.38
N ALA A 172 -6.29 -0.96 -14.52
CA ALA A 172 -7.36 -0.17 -15.14
C ALA A 172 -7.75 1.09 -14.34
N LEU A 173 -7.42 1.15 -13.04
CA LEU A 173 -7.70 2.29 -12.16
C LEU A 173 -6.54 3.28 -12.10
N VAL A 174 -5.37 2.88 -12.58
CA VAL A 174 -4.15 3.69 -12.47
C VAL A 174 -4.20 4.81 -13.50
N VAL A 175 -4.05 6.04 -13.01
CA VAL A 175 -3.93 7.23 -13.85
C VAL A 175 -2.61 7.94 -13.56
N GLY A 176 -2.03 8.56 -14.59
CA GLY A 176 -0.71 9.18 -14.50
C GLY A 176 0.41 8.16 -14.32
N GLY A 177 1.52 8.62 -13.72
CA GLY A 177 2.69 7.78 -13.52
C GLY A 177 3.61 7.72 -14.74
N ASP A 178 4.72 6.99 -14.60
CA ASP A 178 5.77 6.87 -15.61
C ASP A 178 5.68 5.57 -16.44
N GLY A 179 4.64 4.76 -16.22
CA GLY A 179 4.45 3.50 -16.94
C GLY A 179 5.43 2.38 -16.56
N SER A 180 6.32 2.60 -15.58
CA SER A 180 7.15 1.52 -15.03
C SER A 180 6.30 0.48 -14.27
N PRO A 181 6.81 -0.74 -14.06
CA PRO A 181 6.05 -1.77 -13.36
C PRO A 181 5.60 -1.33 -11.96
N LEU A 182 4.36 -1.66 -11.61
CA LEU A 182 3.82 -1.41 -10.29
C LEU A 182 4.42 -2.39 -9.27
N SER A 183 4.41 -1.96 -8.01
CA SER A 183 4.66 -2.82 -6.86
C SER A 183 3.60 -2.62 -5.80
N CYS A 184 3.24 -3.69 -5.09
CA CYS A 184 2.13 -3.68 -4.15
C CYS A 184 2.49 -4.24 -2.78
N SER A 185 1.89 -3.66 -1.75
CA SER A 185 2.06 -4.09 -0.37
C SER A 185 0.80 -3.83 0.45
N VAL A 186 0.58 -4.63 1.50
CA VAL A 186 -0.54 -4.48 2.45
C VAL A 186 0.03 -4.06 3.80
N PRO A 187 0.26 -2.74 4.02
CA PRO A 187 0.84 -2.27 5.27
C PRO A 187 -0.19 -2.39 6.41
N PRO A 188 0.21 -2.87 7.60
CA PRO A 188 -0.65 -2.80 8.78
C PRO A 188 -0.80 -1.34 9.25
N GLY A 189 -1.74 -1.10 10.16
CA GLY A 189 -1.91 0.20 10.80
C GLY A 189 -3.36 0.68 10.80
N SER A 190 -3.61 1.75 11.56
CA SER A 190 -4.94 2.35 11.63
C SER A 190 -5.42 2.77 10.23
N GLY A 191 -6.69 2.53 9.93
CA GLY A 191 -7.29 2.89 8.65
C GLY A 191 -6.84 2.03 7.45
N ASN A 192 -6.00 1.01 7.64
CA ASN A 192 -5.60 0.10 6.56
C ASN A 192 -6.45 -1.18 6.51
N GLY A 193 -7.38 -1.37 7.45
CA GLY A 193 -8.19 -2.58 7.53
C GLY A 193 -7.37 -3.84 7.80
N ILE A 194 -7.99 -5.00 7.59
CA ILE A 194 -7.40 -6.32 7.86
C ILE A 194 -7.68 -7.23 6.68
N ILE A 195 -6.63 -7.78 6.08
CA ILE A 195 -6.74 -8.83 5.08
C ILE A 195 -7.17 -10.15 5.73
N ALA A 196 -8.10 -10.88 5.11
CA ALA A 196 -8.54 -12.16 5.63
C ALA A 196 -7.38 -13.17 5.66
N PRO A 197 -7.25 -14.01 6.70
CA PRO A 197 -6.33 -15.14 6.69
C PRO A 197 -6.58 -16.02 5.47
N GLY A 198 -5.50 -16.54 4.88
CA GLY A 198 -5.52 -17.29 3.63
C GLY A 198 -5.45 -16.44 2.35
N LEU A 199 -5.66 -15.13 2.44
CA LEU A 199 -5.47 -14.18 1.33
C LEU A 199 -4.12 -13.47 1.39
N ALA A 200 -3.61 -13.13 0.20
CA ALA A 200 -2.46 -12.26 0.02
C ALA A 200 -2.63 -11.40 -1.24
N VAL A 201 -1.92 -10.29 -1.32
CA VAL A 201 -1.80 -9.49 -2.55
C VAL A 201 -0.45 -9.81 -3.19
N ASP A 202 -0.47 -10.18 -4.47
CA ASP A 202 0.76 -10.41 -5.22
C ASP A 202 1.54 -9.08 -5.33
N PRO A 203 2.84 -9.05 -4.96
CA PRO A 203 3.59 -7.81 -4.87
C PRO A 203 3.93 -7.18 -6.24
N VAL A 204 3.70 -7.90 -7.35
CA VAL A 204 4.01 -7.46 -8.71
C VAL A 204 2.73 -7.23 -9.51
N THR A 205 1.82 -8.20 -9.52
CA THR A 205 0.56 -8.07 -10.28
C THR A 205 -0.50 -7.28 -9.52
N CYS A 206 -0.31 -7.07 -8.21
CA CYS A 206 -1.26 -6.38 -7.35
C CYS A 206 -2.63 -7.08 -7.27
N MET A 207 -2.75 -8.31 -7.74
CA MET A 207 -3.99 -9.10 -7.67
C MET A 207 -4.10 -9.82 -6.33
N ILE A 208 -5.34 -10.08 -5.89
CA ILE A 208 -5.60 -10.93 -4.73
C ILE A 208 -5.30 -12.39 -5.12
N THR A 209 -4.63 -13.09 -4.22
CA THR A 209 -4.29 -14.52 -4.33
C THR A 209 -4.75 -15.26 -3.08
N GLY A 210 -4.95 -16.58 -3.24
CA GLY A 210 -5.43 -17.45 -2.16
C GLY A 210 -6.95 -17.44 -2.01
N THR A 211 -7.41 -17.98 -0.91
CA THR A 211 -8.83 -18.04 -0.51
C THR A 211 -8.94 -17.78 0.97
N ILE A 212 -10.07 -17.25 1.43
CA ILE A 212 -10.31 -17.08 2.87
C ILE A 212 -10.19 -18.45 3.55
N ASP A 213 -9.34 -18.53 4.57
CA ASP A 213 -9.08 -19.79 5.28
C ASP A 213 -10.37 -20.35 5.87
N ALA A 214 -10.63 -21.63 5.64
CA ALA A 214 -11.84 -22.30 6.11
C ALA A 214 -11.96 -22.31 7.65
N ALA A 215 -10.84 -22.20 8.37
CA ALA A 215 -10.83 -22.08 9.84
C ALA A 215 -11.34 -20.71 10.31
N ASP A 216 -11.30 -19.69 9.46
CA ASP A 216 -11.98 -18.41 9.62
C ASP A 216 -13.31 -18.37 8.86
N GLY A 217 -13.70 -19.48 8.20
CA GLY A 217 -14.94 -19.65 7.45
C GLY A 217 -16.21 -19.54 8.32
N ASP A 218 -16.05 -19.55 9.64
CA ASP A 218 -17.11 -19.23 10.60
C ASP A 218 -17.35 -17.71 10.73
N ASN A 219 -16.60 -16.86 10.03
CA ASN A 219 -16.81 -15.41 9.98
C ASN A 219 -17.56 -15.03 8.71
N TYR A 220 -18.89 -14.93 8.81
CA TYR A 220 -19.72 -14.38 7.74
C TYR A 220 -19.43 -12.89 7.56
N GLY A 221 -19.33 -12.41 6.32
CA GLY A 221 -19.11 -10.99 6.04
C GLY A 221 -17.97 -10.70 5.07
N THR A 222 -17.54 -9.44 5.06
CA THR A 222 -16.53 -8.93 4.13
C THR A 222 -15.35 -8.33 4.86
N TRP A 223 -14.16 -8.75 4.47
CA TRP A 223 -12.91 -8.12 4.84
C TRP A 223 -12.62 -7.04 3.82
N ALA A 224 -12.18 -5.89 4.31
CA ALA A 224 -11.62 -4.84 3.46
C ALA A 224 -10.29 -4.36 4.04
N TRP A 225 -9.40 -3.97 3.15
CA TRP A 225 -8.08 -3.44 3.51
C TRP A 225 -7.57 -2.47 2.45
N MET A 226 -6.57 -1.68 2.80
CA MET A 226 -5.90 -0.77 1.89
C MET A 226 -4.62 -1.41 1.37
N THR A 227 -4.51 -1.52 0.06
CA THR A 227 -3.28 -1.89 -0.64
C THR A 227 -2.54 -0.63 -1.04
N ARG A 228 -1.25 -0.56 -0.74
CA ARG A 228 -0.36 0.49 -1.24
C ARG A 228 0.22 0.05 -2.58
N ILE A 229 -0.07 0.83 -3.61
CA ILE A 229 0.54 0.70 -4.94
C ILE A 229 1.68 1.70 -5.04
N GLU A 230 2.81 1.27 -5.58
CA GLU A 230 4.01 2.10 -5.74
C GLU A 230 4.59 1.95 -7.13
N GLN A 231 4.90 3.08 -7.77
CA GLN A 231 5.55 3.17 -9.07
C GLN A 231 6.69 4.19 -8.99
N ALA A 232 7.91 3.75 -9.29
CA ALA A 232 9.12 4.58 -9.24
C ALA A 232 9.27 5.43 -7.96
N GLY A 233 8.81 4.92 -6.80
CA GLY A 233 8.89 5.58 -5.49
C GLY A 233 7.67 6.41 -5.10
N VAL A 234 6.74 6.69 -6.03
CA VAL A 234 5.46 7.37 -5.73
C VAL A 234 4.44 6.34 -5.25
N LYS A 235 3.77 6.64 -4.15
CA LYS A 235 2.82 5.74 -3.48
C LYS A 235 1.40 6.26 -3.59
N THR A 236 0.48 5.36 -3.89
CA THR A 236 -0.97 5.61 -3.87
C THR A 236 -1.68 4.41 -3.23
N TRP A 237 -2.99 4.52 -3.03
CA TRP A 237 -3.76 3.59 -2.22
C TRP A 237 -5.06 3.18 -2.88
N VAL A 238 -5.37 1.89 -2.77
CA VAL A 238 -6.58 1.30 -3.35
C VAL A 238 -7.25 0.42 -2.30
N PRO A 239 -8.58 0.51 -2.12
CA PRO A 239 -9.32 -0.40 -1.26
C PRO A 239 -9.53 -1.75 -1.96
N TYR A 240 -9.22 -2.81 -1.24
CA TYR A 240 -9.44 -4.20 -1.64
C TYR A 240 -10.42 -4.85 -0.66
N CYS A 241 -11.14 -5.85 -1.11
CA CYS A 241 -12.04 -6.62 -0.27
C CYS A 241 -12.20 -8.07 -0.73
N ALA A 242 -12.68 -8.90 0.18
CA ALA A 242 -13.07 -10.28 -0.10
C ALA A 242 -14.19 -10.70 0.86
N THR A 243 -15.16 -11.44 0.33
CA THR A 243 -16.40 -11.76 1.03
C THR A 243 -16.51 -13.26 1.30
N GLN A 244 -16.86 -13.62 2.53
CA GLN A 244 -17.40 -14.92 2.88
C GLN A 244 -18.92 -14.80 2.95
N ALA A 245 -19.59 -15.30 1.92
CA ALA A 245 -21.04 -15.23 1.79
C ALA A 245 -21.75 -16.43 2.43
N GLU A 246 -21.03 -17.49 2.80
CA GLU A 246 -21.63 -18.66 3.44
C GLU A 246 -21.78 -18.42 4.96
N PRO A 247 -23.02 -18.48 5.52
CA PRO A 247 -23.23 -18.22 6.93
C PRO A 247 -22.60 -19.32 7.81
N PRO A 248 -22.19 -18.99 9.05
CA PRO A 248 -21.36 -19.88 9.87
C PRO A 248 -22.12 -21.12 10.34
N MET A 249 -23.44 -21.00 10.56
CA MET A 249 -24.24 -22.05 11.17
C MET A 249 -25.72 -22.04 10.76
N PRO A 250 -26.39 -23.21 10.76
CA PRO A 250 -27.83 -23.31 10.61
C PRO A 250 -28.57 -22.62 11.77
N GLY A 251 -29.51 -21.73 11.46
CA GLY A 251 -30.43 -21.14 12.46
C GLY A 251 -30.13 -19.68 12.86
N TYR A 252 -29.01 -19.10 12.39
CA TYR A 252 -28.81 -17.65 12.40
C TYR A 252 -29.08 -17.10 11.01
N VAL A 253 -29.86 -16.01 10.95
CA VAL A 253 -29.99 -15.20 9.74
C VAL A 253 -29.50 -13.81 10.09
N ILE A 254 -28.48 -13.36 9.37
CA ILE A 254 -27.94 -12.00 9.46
C ILE A 254 -28.25 -11.35 8.13
N ASP A 255 -28.97 -10.24 8.17
CA ASP A 255 -29.30 -9.43 7.01
C ASP A 255 -29.10 -7.96 7.36
N GLY A 256 -29.02 -7.09 6.36
CA GLY A 256 -28.88 -5.68 6.63
C GLY A 256 -28.89 -4.82 5.38
N ASP A 257 -29.14 -3.53 5.64
CA ASP A 257 -29.35 -2.51 4.64
C ASP A 257 -28.38 -1.37 4.90
N HIS A 258 -27.71 -0.88 3.87
CA HIS A 258 -26.93 0.35 3.96
C HIS A 258 -26.84 1.04 2.59
N SER A 259 -26.41 2.30 2.59
CA SER A 259 -26.23 3.06 1.34
C SER A 259 -27.50 3.13 0.48
N GLY A 260 -28.68 3.04 1.09
CA GLY A 260 -29.98 3.07 0.40
C GLY A 260 -30.34 1.79 -0.37
N GLN A 261 -29.57 0.71 -0.20
CA GLN A 261 -29.84 -0.61 -0.78
C GLN A 261 -30.37 -1.56 0.30
N VAL A 262 -31.01 -2.65 -0.15
CA VAL A 262 -31.64 -3.65 0.72
C VAL A 262 -30.91 -4.98 0.60
N GLY A 263 -30.66 -5.64 1.73
CA GLY A 263 -30.03 -6.96 1.76
C GLY A 263 -28.59 -6.97 1.26
N ASN A 264 -27.88 -5.86 1.44
CA ASN A 264 -26.54 -5.64 0.93
C ASN A 264 -25.48 -5.64 2.03
N ILE A 265 -25.75 -6.24 3.20
CA ILE A 265 -24.84 -6.19 4.36
C ILE A 265 -23.42 -6.75 4.12
N LEU A 266 -23.24 -7.53 3.05
CA LEU A 266 -21.95 -8.04 2.63
C LEU A 266 -21.16 -7.05 1.78
N ASP A 267 -21.79 -6.04 1.19
CA ASP A 267 -21.08 -5.01 0.46
C ASP A 267 -20.38 -4.07 1.46
N PRO A 268 -19.13 -3.66 1.22
CA PRO A 268 -18.54 -2.61 2.05
C PRO A 268 -19.32 -1.31 1.90
N ALA A 269 -19.71 -0.70 3.02
CA ALA A 269 -20.29 0.63 2.98
C ALA A 269 -19.24 1.65 2.55
N VAL A 270 -19.66 2.64 1.77
CA VAL A 270 -18.81 3.75 1.35
C VAL A 270 -19.31 5.03 2.02
N GLY A 271 -18.43 5.71 2.73
CA GLY A 271 -18.66 7.03 3.29
C GLY A 271 -17.66 8.04 2.74
N THR A 272 -17.96 9.33 2.92
CA THR A 272 -17.06 10.42 2.53
C THR A 272 -16.73 11.31 3.70
N PHE A 273 -15.57 11.97 3.67
CA PHE A 273 -15.18 12.98 4.66
C PHE A 273 -14.54 14.20 3.99
N VAL A 274 -14.60 15.34 4.68
CA VAL A 274 -13.91 16.57 4.26
C VAL A 274 -12.62 16.69 5.08
N PRO A 275 -11.44 16.80 4.44
CA PRO A 275 -10.18 17.04 5.15
C PRO A 275 -10.26 18.27 6.07
N GLY A 276 -9.70 18.14 7.29
CA GLY A 276 -9.74 19.19 8.30
C GLY A 276 -11.05 19.31 9.10
N GLU A 277 -12.12 18.61 8.72
CA GLU A 277 -13.40 18.60 9.43
C GLU A 277 -13.60 17.32 10.26
N PRO A 278 -14.35 17.37 11.37
CA PRO A 278 -14.71 16.19 12.14
C PRO A 278 -15.35 15.11 11.26
N ILE A 279 -14.93 13.86 11.45
CA ILE A 279 -15.49 12.74 10.72
C ILE A 279 -16.69 12.17 11.45
N ALA A 280 -17.68 11.76 10.68
CA ALA A 280 -18.80 11.01 11.19
C ALA A 280 -19.30 10.04 10.13
N TRP A 281 -19.84 8.94 10.62
CA TRP A 281 -20.56 7.96 9.85
C TRP A 281 -21.77 7.55 10.69
N ALA A 282 -22.84 8.34 10.62
CA ALA A 282 -24.11 8.11 11.30
C ALA A 282 -25.23 8.96 10.67
N GLY A 283 -26.40 8.35 10.44
CA GLY A 283 -27.67 9.08 10.27
C GLY A 283 -28.00 9.62 8.87
N GLY A 284 -28.47 8.73 7.99
CA GLY A 284 -29.00 9.05 6.66
C GLY A 284 -28.99 7.86 5.68
N GLY A 285 -28.87 6.64 6.21
CA GLY A 285 -28.41 5.44 5.50
C GLY A 285 -27.35 4.63 6.27
N ALA A 286 -27.31 4.78 7.60
CA ALA A 286 -26.47 3.97 8.48
C ALA A 286 -26.81 2.50 8.30
N ALA A 287 -25.79 1.63 8.37
CA ALA A 287 -25.97 0.22 8.14
C ALA A 287 -26.83 -0.38 9.26
N THR A 288 -28.07 -0.74 8.93
CA THR A 288 -28.98 -1.45 9.83
C THR A 288 -28.73 -2.93 9.68
N VAL A 289 -28.45 -3.61 10.77
CA VAL A 289 -28.30 -5.07 10.79
C VAL A 289 -29.45 -5.69 11.55
N ARG A 290 -29.98 -6.78 11.02
CA ARG A 290 -31.04 -7.58 11.60
C ARG A 290 -30.52 -8.99 11.78
N VAL A 291 -30.61 -9.49 13.00
CA VAL A 291 -30.14 -10.82 13.36
C VAL A 291 -31.27 -11.58 14.01
N THR A 292 -31.70 -12.66 13.37
CA THR A 292 -32.63 -13.62 13.97
C THR A 292 -31.89 -14.88 14.38
N GLY A 293 -32.29 -15.47 15.50
CA GLY A 293 -31.62 -16.64 16.06
C GLY A 293 -32.55 -17.54 16.88
N PRO A 294 -32.00 -18.51 17.61
CA PRO A 294 -32.76 -19.51 18.35
C PRO A 294 -33.37 -18.94 19.64
N CYS A 295 -34.42 -18.13 19.50
CA CYS A 295 -35.22 -17.65 20.62
C CYS A 295 -36.12 -18.77 21.21
N GLY A 296 -36.55 -18.60 22.45
CA GLY A 296 -37.61 -19.41 23.07
C GLY A 296 -39.01 -18.92 22.67
N SER A 297 -40.06 -19.68 22.98
CA SER A 297 -41.43 -19.37 22.56
C SER A 297 -41.93 -17.97 22.95
N ASN A 298 -41.43 -17.40 24.06
CA ASN A 298 -41.82 -16.08 24.57
C ASN A 298 -40.64 -15.31 25.20
N SER A 299 -39.40 -15.76 24.96
CA SER A 299 -38.21 -15.14 25.52
C SER A 299 -37.10 -15.13 24.48
N CYS A 300 -36.54 -13.96 24.23
CA CYS A 300 -35.34 -13.83 23.43
C CYS A 300 -34.37 -12.89 24.13
N TYR A 301 -33.30 -13.47 24.66
CA TYR A 301 -32.19 -12.74 25.25
C TYR A 301 -31.10 -12.61 24.20
N HIS A 302 -30.52 -11.42 24.10
CA HIS A 302 -29.49 -11.14 23.11
C HIS A 302 -28.34 -10.38 23.72
N GLY A 303 -27.16 -10.58 23.13
CA GLY A 303 -25.93 -9.89 23.48
C GLY A 303 -25.11 -9.65 22.23
N VAL A 304 -24.46 -8.48 22.18
CA VAL A 304 -23.55 -8.11 21.10
C VAL A 304 -22.19 -7.81 21.67
N LEU A 305 -21.14 -8.30 21.01
CA LEU A 305 -19.78 -7.87 21.27
C LEU A 305 -19.19 -7.26 20.00
N LEU A 306 -18.88 -5.97 20.08
CA LEU A 306 -18.18 -5.25 19.03
C LEU A 306 -16.67 -5.31 19.25
N SER A 307 -15.94 -5.66 18.20
CA SER A 307 -14.50 -5.46 18.08
C SER A 307 -14.22 -4.65 16.82
N ILE A 308 -13.30 -3.70 16.90
CA ILE A 308 -12.90 -2.87 15.76
C ILE A 308 -11.40 -3.02 15.49
N ALA A 309 -11.00 -2.85 14.24
CA ALA A 309 -9.61 -2.61 13.90
C ALA A 309 -9.21 -1.17 14.26
N GLY A 310 -7.90 -0.90 14.31
CA GLY A 310 -7.38 0.45 14.49
C GLY A 310 -8.00 1.41 13.47
N SER A 311 -8.55 2.51 13.95
CA SER A 311 -9.38 3.42 13.16
C SER A 311 -9.07 4.89 13.47
N PRO A 312 -9.31 5.80 12.51
CA PRO A 312 -9.39 7.24 12.77
C PRO A 312 -10.62 7.68 13.57
N PHE A 313 -11.64 6.84 13.75
CA PHE A 313 -12.79 7.15 14.60
C PHE A 313 -12.45 6.99 16.09
N ASP A 314 -12.94 7.91 16.92
CA ASP A 314 -12.77 7.88 18.38
C ASP A 314 -13.95 7.21 19.07
N ASP A 315 -15.16 7.45 18.55
CA ASP A 315 -16.42 6.91 19.07
C ASP A 315 -17.04 5.96 18.05
N VAL A 316 -17.35 4.74 18.49
CA VAL A 316 -18.04 3.73 17.68
C VAL A 316 -19.18 3.13 18.49
N SER A 317 -20.33 2.94 17.86
CA SER A 317 -21.54 2.40 18.51
C SER A 317 -22.34 1.49 17.58
N LEU A 318 -23.12 0.59 18.20
CA LEU A 318 -24.15 -0.23 17.56
C LEU A 318 -25.57 0.26 17.91
N ASP A 319 -25.70 1.43 18.51
CA ASP A 319 -26.99 1.96 18.92
C ASP A 319 -27.77 2.61 17.75
N PRO A 320 -29.12 2.51 17.75
CA PRO A 320 -29.94 1.85 18.77
C PRO A 320 -29.99 0.33 18.58
N ILE A 321 -29.88 -0.41 19.70
CA ILE A 321 -30.19 -1.85 19.72
C ILE A 321 -31.67 -2.04 20.05
N THR A 322 -32.38 -2.77 19.20
CA THR A 322 -33.82 -3.04 19.33
C THR A 322 -34.10 -4.54 19.23
N THR A 323 -35.16 -5.00 19.89
CA THR A 323 -35.62 -6.40 19.76
C THR A 323 -36.49 -6.54 18.51
N LEU A 324 -36.23 -7.58 17.71
CA LEU A 324 -37.06 -7.92 16.56
C LEU A 324 -38.21 -8.81 16.98
N HIS A 325 -39.39 -8.57 16.41
CA HIS A 325 -40.60 -9.35 16.62
C HIS A 325 -41.15 -9.88 15.29
N ASP A 326 -41.76 -11.06 15.33
CA ASP A 326 -42.50 -11.61 14.18
C ASP A 326 -43.90 -11.00 14.05
N VAL A 327 -44.68 -11.47 13.07
CA VAL A 327 -46.05 -11.01 12.82
C VAL A 327 -47.04 -11.33 13.95
N SER A 328 -46.66 -12.21 14.89
CA SER A 328 -47.44 -12.58 16.07
C SER A 328 -46.96 -11.86 17.33
N ASP A 329 -46.05 -10.89 17.19
CA ASP A 329 -45.40 -10.15 18.28
C ASP A 329 -44.46 -11.02 19.14
N ALA A 330 -44.05 -12.20 18.67
CA ALA A 330 -43.07 -13.04 19.37
C ALA A 330 -41.64 -12.53 19.10
N PRO A 331 -40.76 -12.44 20.11
CA PRO A 331 -39.41 -11.95 19.91
C PRO A 331 -38.57 -13.00 19.15
N ILE A 332 -37.89 -12.57 18.09
CA ILE A 332 -37.15 -13.43 17.15
C ILE A 332 -35.66 -13.06 17.01
N GLY A 333 -35.22 -11.98 17.64
CA GLY A 333 -33.81 -11.58 17.64
C GLY A 333 -33.60 -10.12 17.95
N LEU A 334 -32.62 -9.50 17.30
CA LEU A 334 -32.27 -8.09 17.49
C LEU A 334 -32.01 -7.36 16.16
N ALA A 335 -32.13 -6.05 16.19
CA ALA A 335 -31.59 -5.17 15.17
C ALA A 335 -30.71 -4.09 15.83
N HIS A 336 -29.71 -3.63 15.11
CA HIS A 336 -28.78 -2.61 15.57
C HIS A 336 -28.31 -1.75 14.39
N GLU A 337 -27.76 -0.57 14.68
CA GLU A 337 -27.24 0.33 13.66
C GLU A 337 -25.78 0.66 13.95
N PHE A 338 -24.92 0.57 12.95
CA PHE A 338 -23.56 1.03 13.14
C PHE A 338 -23.48 2.56 13.05
N SER A 339 -22.75 3.16 13.98
CA SER A 339 -22.38 4.57 13.95
C SER A 339 -20.94 4.78 14.40
N ALA A 340 -20.29 5.78 13.81
CA ALA A 340 -18.95 6.20 14.19
C ALA A 340 -18.81 7.72 14.13
N SER A 341 -17.98 8.29 14.99
CA SER A 341 -17.57 9.70 14.92
C SER A 341 -16.17 9.91 15.45
N GLY A 342 -15.54 11.00 15.05
CA GLY A 342 -14.19 11.33 15.47
C GLY A 342 -13.77 12.74 15.09
N PRO A 343 -12.58 13.14 15.52
CA PRO A 343 -11.97 14.40 15.14
C PRO A 343 -11.62 14.41 13.65
N PRO A 344 -11.14 15.54 13.12
CA PRO A 344 -10.49 15.55 11.81
C PRO A 344 -9.41 14.48 11.72
N VAL A 345 -9.36 13.79 10.58
CA VAL A 345 -8.34 12.76 10.35
C VAL A 345 -6.94 13.38 10.34
N ALA A 346 -5.94 12.61 10.77
CA ALA A 346 -4.55 13.05 10.67
C ALA A 346 -4.13 13.25 9.20
N ALA A 347 -3.16 14.13 8.95
CA ALA A 347 -2.68 14.49 7.61
C ALA A 347 -2.37 13.29 6.69
N GLY A 348 -1.90 12.17 7.24
CA GLY A 348 -1.65 10.94 6.48
C GLY A 348 -2.88 10.27 5.87
N PHE A 349 -4.08 10.65 6.30
CA PHE A 349 -5.37 10.13 5.82
C PHE A 349 -6.14 11.14 4.97
N GLU A 350 -5.84 12.44 5.08
CA GLU A 350 -6.58 13.51 4.40
C GLU A 350 -6.65 13.33 2.88
N ALA A 351 -5.58 12.80 2.28
CA ALA A 351 -5.44 12.63 0.84
C ALA A 351 -5.68 11.18 0.35
N ARG A 352 -6.24 10.28 1.17
CA ARG A 352 -6.45 8.88 0.77
C ARG A 352 -7.72 8.27 1.36
N ALA A 353 -8.24 7.27 0.66
CA ALA A 353 -9.26 6.39 1.23
C ALA A 353 -8.69 5.53 2.37
N TRP A 354 -9.52 5.18 3.34
CA TRP A 354 -9.16 4.33 4.47
C TRP A 354 -10.33 3.43 4.89
N VAL A 355 -10.01 2.38 5.64
CA VAL A 355 -10.98 1.34 6.04
C VAL A 355 -11.20 1.35 7.54
N GLN A 356 -12.47 1.36 7.95
CA GLN A 356 -12.92 0.91 9.26
C GLN A 356 -13.42 -0.54 9.14
N SER A 357 -12.78 -1.45 9.88
CA SER A 357 -13.24 -2.83 10.00
C SER A 357 -14.04 -3.02 11.28
N TRP A 358 -15.22 -3.61 11.15
CA TRP A 358 -16.13 -3.95 12.23
C TRP A 358 -16.24 -5.46 12.35
N TYR A 359 -16.12 -5.98 13.55
CA TYR A 359 -16.39 -7.38 13.85
C TYR A 359 -17.40 -7.44 14.98
N VAL A 360 -18.59 -7.96 14.66
CA VAL A 360 -19.67 -8.10 15.62
C VAL A 360 -19.93 -9.57 15.86
N ARG A 361 -19.93 -9.96 17.12
CA ARG A 361 -20.36 -11.28 17.56
C ARG A 361 -21.73 -11.18 18.21
N TYR A 362 -22.66 -12.01 17.75
CA TYR A 362 -24.04 -12.09 18.21
C TYR A 362 -24.26 -13.36 19.03
N CYS A 363 -24.87 -13.16 20.19
CA CYS A 363 -25.43 -14.23 21.01
C CYS A 363 -26.93 -14.02 21.08
N ILE A 364 -27.71 -15.03 20.67
CA ILE A 364 -29.16 -15.07 20.82
C ILE A 364 -29.54 -16.37 21.52
N ALA A 365 -30.33 -16.28 22.59
CA ALA A 365 -30.66 -17.41 23.43
C ALA A 365 -32.07 -17.33 24.03
N PRO A 366 -32.67 -18.49 24.40
CA PRO A 366 -33.96 -18.54 25.09
C PRO A 366 -33.88 -18.14 26.57
N ASP A 367 -32.67 -18.06 27.15
CA ASP A 367 -32.41 -17.80 28.56
C ASP A 367 -31.42 -16.64 28.79
N ALA A 368 -31.52 -16.02 29.97
CA ALA A 368 -30.73 -14.84 30.32
C ALA A 368 -29.24 -15.12 30.61
N VAL A 369 -28.85 -16.38 30.85
CA VAL A 369 -27.51 -16.73 31.31
C VAL A 369 -26.56 -16.89 30.12
N THR A 370 -27.06 -17.46 29.02
CA THR A 370 -26.25 -17.78 27.83
C THR A 370 -25.57 -16.54 27.21
N CYS A 371 -26.23 -15.38 27.26
CA CYS A 371 -25.71 -14.12 26.70
C CYS A 371 -25.50 -13.02 27.76
N ALA A 372 -25.28 -13.39 29.03
CA ALA A 372 -25.34 -12.47 30.17
C ALA A 372 -24.28 -11.34 30.16
N ASP A 373 -23.09 -11.59 29.60
CA ASP A 373 -21.97 -10.65 29.58
C ASP A 373 -21.03 -10.92 28.40
N GLY A 374 -20.00 -10.09 28.23
CA GLY A 374 -19.03 -10.24 27.14
C GLY A 374 -18.29 -11.58 27.13
N THR A 375 -18.03 -12.21 28.28
CA THR A 375 -17.38 -13.53 28.34
C THR A 375 -18.34 -14.63 27.90
N ALA A 376 -19.61 -14.54 28.31
CA ALA A 376 -20.66 -15.45 27.88
C ALA A 376 -20.92 -15.31 26.38
N ILE A 377 -20.99 -14.09 25.85
CA ILE A 377 -21.12 -13.83 24.41
C ILE A 377 -19.90 -14.38 23.65
N ASP A 378 -18.70 -14.26 24.21
CA ASP A 378 -17.49 -14.80 23.58
C ASP A 378 -17.46 -16.32 23.51
N ALA A 379 -18.05 -16.99 24.50
CA ALA A 379 -18.10 -18.45 24.59
C ALA A 379 -19.28 -19.04 23.80
N ASN A 380 -20.43 -18.35 23.80
CA ASN A 380 -21.70 -18.88 23.33
C ASN A 380 -22.23 -18.18 22.07
N GLY A 381 -21.61 -17.09 21.63
CA GLY A 381 -22.00 -16.34 20.44
C GLY A 381 -21.72 -17.17 19.19
N GLN A 382 -22.79 -17.50 18.46
CA GLN A 382 -22.75 -18.33 17.26
C GLN A 382 -22.99 -17.55 15.97
N GLY A 383 -23.47 -16.30 16.07
CA GLY A 383 -23.54 -15.38 14.94
C GLY A 383 -22.30 -14.49 14.90
N SER A 384 -21.74 -14.27 13.72
CA SER A 384 -20.61 -13.36 13.50
C SER A 384 -20.85 -12.54 12.23
N LEU A 385 -20.44 -11.28 12.25
CA LEU A 385 -20.45 -10.41 11.07
C LEU A 385 -19.14 -9.63 10.99
N ARG A 386 -18.46 -9.78 9.85
CA ARG A 386 -17.41 -8.89 9.37
C ARG A 386 -18.05 -7.84 8.48
N PHE A 387 -18.05 -6.59 8.93
CA PHE A 387 -18.56 -5.47 8.16
C PHE A 387 -17.44 -4.45 7.95
N ALA A 388 -17.44 -3.78 6.80
CA ALA A 388 -16.40 -2.83 6.47
C ALA A 388 -17.00 -1.52 5.98
N THR A 389 -16.40 -0.41 6.40
CA THR A 389 -16.70 0.92 5.89
C THR A 389 -15.44 1.48 5.24
N ILE A 390 -15.55 1.92 4.00
CA ILE A 390 -14.50 2.58 3.23
C ILE A 390 -14.81 4.08 3.21
N MET A 391 -13.95 4.86 3.84
CA MET A 391 -14.09 6.31 3.90
C MET A 391 -13.21 6.95 2.84
N ARG A 392 -13.79 7.80 1.99
CA ARG A 392 -13.10 8.48 0.88
C ARG A 392 -13.06 10.00 1.13
N PRO A 393 -11.97 10.70 0.80
CA PRO A 393 -12.00 12.16 0.79
C PRO A 393 -12.98 12.66 -0.28
N GLN A 394 -13.65 13.78 -0.01
CA GLN A 394 -14.52 14.49 -0.96
C GLN A 394 -13.75 15.26 -2.02
#